data_AF-A0A7S0NES6-F1
#
_entry.id   AF-A0A7S0NES6-F1
#
_cell.length_a   1.000
_cell.length_b   1.000
_cell.length_c   1.000
_cell.angle_alpha   90.00
_cell.angle_beta   90.00
_cell.angle_gamma   90.00
#
_symmetry.space_group_name_H-M   'P 1'
#
loop_
_entity.id
_entity.type
_entity.pdbx_description
1 polymer ?
#
loop_
_entity_poly.entity_id
_entity_poly.type
_entity_poly.pdbx_seq_one_letter_code
_entity_poly.pdbx_strand_id
1 'polypeptide(L)'
;DAEVVPGCGNFVDKNSMQYHCETEYFPPDADADGVPDRAASYGCASNDFGAWPTVREQLNPEPGAVVVEWTDEAIKIWHFPEADIPSDLAADDPKPAGWDARRLWSYYPLGGSSCPGKASLGAQNLVLNMAFCGQWAGANWKEEHDDGAQPTLHEEMAGMLFGESCASEHGMRGHRLPEDACTAHVLDEAASAHLERTAFFNLTHIKIFTPVEESS
;
A
#
# COMPACT_ATOMS: atom_id res chain seq x y z
N ASP A 1 -7.14 0.66 23.84
CA ASP A 1 -6.95 -0.75 24.20
C ASP A 1 -6.88 -1.66 23.00
N ALA A 2 -5.76 -2.36 22.86
CA ALA A 2 -5.54 -3.39 21.85
C ALA A 2 -6.54 -4.57 21.93
N GLU A 3 -7.29 -4.70 23.03
CA GLU A 3 -8.31 -5.74 23.23
C GLU A 3 -9.64 -5.48 22.51
N VAL A 4 -9.93 -4.25 22.06
CA VAL A 4 -11.21 -3.92 21.38
C VAL A 4 -11.11 -4.10 19.86
N VAL A 5 -9.89 -4.24 19.34
CA VAL A 5 -9.58 -4.37 17.92
C VAL A 5 -10.00 -5.72 17.27
N PRO A 6 -10.22 -6.86 17.96
CA PRO A 6 -10.57 -8.12 17.27
C PRO A 6 -11.99 -8.17 16.66
N GLY A 7 -12.84 -7.16 16.87
CA GLY A 7 -14.28 -7.27 16.62
C GLY A 7 -14.89 -6.36 15.54
N CYS A 8 -14.12 -5.49 14.88
CA CYS A 8 -14.71 -4.43 14.04
C CYS A 8 -13.96 -4.25 12.70
N GLY A 9 -14.49 -4.88 11.64
CA GLY A 9 -14.27 -4.42 10.25
C GLY A 9 -12.86 -4.59 9.67
N ASN A 10 -12.77 -4.43 8.35
CA ASN A 10 -11.73 -4.97 7.48
C ASN A 10 -10.36 -4.28 7.55
N PHE A 11 -9.66 -4.26 8.69
CA PHE A 11 -8.19 -4.40 8.74
C PHE A 11 -7.65 -4.66 10.15
N VAL A 12 -7.75 -5.93 10.56
CA VAL A 12 -7.19 -6.47 11.80
C VAL A 12 -6.37 -7.68 11.38
N ASP A 13 -5.04 -7.60 11.46
CA ASP A 13 -4.08 -8.68 11.15
C ASP A 13 -4.59 -9.68 10.09
N LYS A 14 -4.88 -9.20 8.87
CA LYS A 14 -5.62 -9.98 7.86
C LYS A 14 -4.88 -11.25 7.40
N ASN A 15 -3.58 -11.32 7.62
CA ASN A 15 -2.75 -12.49 7.36
C ASN A 15 -2.57 -13.40 8.59
N SER A 16 -3.18 -13.10 9.74
CA SER A 16 -3.01 -13.85 11.00
C SER A 16 -1.53 -14.01 11.41
N MET A 17 -0.68 -13.06 11.02
CA MET A 17 0.77 -13.11 11.27
C MET A 17 1.16 -12.36 12.55
N GLN A 18 0.21 -11.97 13.37
CA GLN A 18 0.42 -11.27 14.64
C GLN A 18 1.28 -10.00 14.48
N TYR A 19 1.11 -9.28 13.36
CA TYR A 19 1.90 -8.09 13.05
C TYR A 19 3.41 -8.35 12.94
N HIS A 20 3.81 -9.49 12.37
CA HIS A 20 5.21 -9.76 12.02
C HIS A 20 5.76 -8.62 11.16
N CYS A 21 6.76 -7.89 11.66
CA CYS A 21 7.32 -6.71 11.00
C CYS A 21 8.12 -7.03 9.72
N GLU A 22 8.28 -8.32 9.40
CA GLU A 22 8.85 -8.80 8.14
C GLU A 22 7.73 -9.40 7.30
N THR A 23 7.30 -8.65 6.29
CA THR A 23 6.38 -9.12 5.26
C THR A 23 7.22 -9.67 4.10
N GLU A 24 7.15 -10.98 3.91
CA GLU A 24 7.64 -11.63 2.70
C GLU A 24 6.60 -11.41 1.59
N TYR A 25 6.86 -10.46 0.70
CA TYR A 25 6.03 -10.24 -0.49
C TYR A 25 6.02 -11.45 -1.42
N PHE A 26 7.07 -12.29 -1.34
CA PHE A 26 7.26 -13.49 -2.14
C PHE A 26 7.70 -14.62 -1.20
N PRO A 27 6.89 -15.69 -1.04
CA PRO A 27 7.24 -16.79 -0.16
C PRO A 27 8.49 -17.55 -0.66
N PRO A 28 9.18 -18.29 0.22
CA PRO A 28 10.47 -18.96 -0.06
C PRO A 28 10.46 -19.99 -1.18
N ASP A 29 9.29 -20.33 -1.71
CA ASP A 29 9.08 -21.39 -2.70
C ASP A 29 8.87 -20.83 -4.14
N ALA A 30 9.12 -19.53 -4.36
CA ALA A 30 8.87 -18.86 -5.64
C ALA A 30 9.91 -19.16 -6.74
N ASP A 31 10.97 -19.91 -6.44
CA ASP A 31 11.98 -20.35 -7.41
C ASP A 31 12.28 -21.86 -7.34
N ALA A 32 12.35 -22.48 -8.52
CA ALA A 32 12.62 -23.91 -8.69
C ALA A 32 14.07 -24.32 -8.40
N ASP A 33 14.94 -23.36 -8.04
CA ASP A 33 16.39 -23.56 -7.94
C ASP A 33 16.88 -23.81 -6.50
N GLY A 34 15.99 -23.80 -5.50
CA GLY A 34 16.30 -24.22 -4.12
C GLY A 34 17.38 -23.37 -3.44
N VAL A 35 17.66 -22.19 -3.98
CA VAL A 35 18.44 -21.15 -3.32
C VAL A 35 17.41 -20.22 -2.72
N PRO A 36 17.24 -20.15 -1.40
CA PRO A 36 16.41 -19.10 -0.81
C PRO A 36 17.10 -17.79 -1.15
N ASP A 37 16.68 -17.16 -2.25
CA ASP A 37 17.00 -15.78 -2.51
C ASP A 37 16.43 -15.09 -1.28
N ARG A 38 17.31 -14.64 -0.39
CA ARG A 38 16.91 -14.13 0.92
C ARG A 38 15.81 -13.13 0.65
N ALA A 39 14.59 -13.53 0.99
CA ALA A 39 13.37 -12.82 0.71
C ALA A 39 13.66 -11.37 1.03
N ALA A 40 13.66 -10.51 0.01
CA ALA A 40 13.89 -9.10 0.27
C ALA A 40 12.71 -8.68 1.15
N SER A 41 12.94 -8.60 2.45
CA SER A 41 11.96 -8.11 3.40
C SER A 41 11.75 -6.63 3.06
N TYR A 42 10.72 -6.34 2.28
CA TYR A 42 10.44 -4.99 1.78
C TYR A 42 9.75 -4.10 2.83
N GLY A 43 9.49 -4.62 4.03
CA GLY A 43 8.93 -3.90 5.16
C GLY A 43 7.77 -4.65 5.80
N CYS A 44 6.88 -3.92 6.46
CA CYS A 44 5.66 -4.44 7.08
C CYS A 44 4.41 -3.99 6.29
N ALA A 45 3.72 -4.94 5.69
CA ALA A 45 2.44 -4.80 4.99
C ALA A 45 1.61 -6.09 5.15
N SER A 46 0.32 -6.04 4.82
CA SER A 46 -0.50 -7.26 4.88
C SER A 46 -0.17 -8.20 3.73
N ASN A 47 -0.06 -9.50 4.00
CA ASN A 47 0.03 -10.53 2.95
C ASN A 47 -1.33 -10.89 2.31
N ASP A 48 -2.43 -10.32 2.79
CA ASP A 48 -3.73 -10.41 2.11
C ASP A 48 -3.82 -9.29 1.07
N PHE A 49 -3.32 -9.55 -0.13
CA PHE A 49 -3.25 -8.55 -1.19
C PHE A 49 -4.63 -8.04 -1.64
N GLY A 50 -5.67 -8.88 -1.58
CA GLY A 50 -7.05 -8.50 -1.91
C GLY A 50 -7.67 -7.55 -0.88
N ALA A 51 -6.99 -7.35 0.26
CA ALA A 51 -7.41 -6.41 1.27
C ALA A 51 -6.92 -4.98 1.04
N TRP A 52 -5.90 -4.78 0.21
CA TRP A 52 -5.19 -3.51 0.17
C TRP A 52 -6.09 -2.40 -0.38
N PRO A 53 -6.22 -1.27 0.34
CA PRO A 53 -6.94 -0.14 -0.20
C PRO A 53 -6.18 0.45 -1.39
N THR A 54 -6.77 0.39 -2.58
CA THR A 54 -6.18 1.00 -3.79
C THR A 54 -6.76 2.39 -4.04
N VAL A 55 -5.92 3.27 -4.61
CA VAL A 55 -6.36 4.63 -4.98
C VAL A 55 -7.51 4.58 -5.98
N ARG A 56 -7.43 3.68 -6.96
CA ARG A 56 -8.43 3.57 -8.03
C ARG A 56 -9.77 3.04 -7.55
N GLU A 57 -9.77 1.99 -6.73
CA GLU A 57 -11.01 1.28 -6.38
C GLU A 57 -11.64 1.80 -5.09
N GLN A 58 -10.88 2.49 -4.24
CA GLN A 58 -11.36 2.94 -2.93
C GLN A 58 -11.24 4.44 -2.70
N LEU A 59 -10.06 5.05 -2.85
CA LEU A 59 -9.90 6.50 -2.55
C LEU A 59 -10.62 7.39 -3.58
N ASN A 60 -10.53 7.08 -4.87
CA ASN A 60 -11.14 7.91 -5.91
C ASN A 60 -12.68 7.84 -5.90
N PRO A 61 -13.32 6.66 -5.70
CA PRO A 61 -14.78 6.57 -5.62
C PRO A 61 -15.36 7.14 -4.32
N GLU A 62 -14.62 7.07 -3.21
CA GLU A 62 -15.03 7.58 -1.90
C GLU A 62 -13.98 8.57 -1.36
N PRO A 63 -13.85 9.77 -1.95
CA PRO A 63 -12.86 10.74 -1.51
C PRO A 63 -13.14 11.20 -0.07
N GLY A 64 -12.09 11.63 0.61
CA GLY A 64 -12.20 12.14 1.98
C GLY A 64 -10.84 12.33 2.64
N ALA A 65 -10.80 12.14 3.96
CA ALA A 65 -9.60 12.32 4.76
C ALA A 65 -8.83 11.00 4.92
N VAL A 66 -7.56 11.01 4.53
CA VAL A 66 -6.58 10.01 4.99
C VAL A 66 -5.83 10.60 6.18
N VAL A 67 -5.85 9.92 7.32
CA VAL A 67 -5.25 10.41 8.57
C VAL A 67 -4.22 9.43 9.08
N VAL A 68 -3.02 9.93 9.38
CA VAL A 68 -1.96 9.17 10.03
C VAL A 68 -1.86 9.60 11.49
N GLU A 69 -2.21 8.70 12.39
CA GLU A 69 -1.97 8.85 13.82
C GLU A 69 -0.63 8.20 14.16
N TRP A 70 0.28 8.97 14.73
CA TRP A 70 1.63 8.51 15.09
C TRP A 70 1.86 8.66 16.59
N THR A 71 1.88 7.55 17.31
CA THR A 71 2.20 7.51 18.76
C THR A 71 3.48 6.72 19.02
N ASP A 72 3.88 6.62 20.29
CA ASP A 72 5.01 5.78 20.71
C ASP A 72 4.69 4.28 20.64
N GLU A 73 3.39 3.94 20.63
CA GLU A 73 2.85 2.58 20.68
C GLU A 73 2.48 2.03 19.31
N ALA A 74 2.07 2.89 18.38
CA ALA A 74 1.63 2.46 17.05
C ALA A 74 1.64 3.59 16.02
N ILE A 75 1.65 3.20 14.75
CA ILE A 75 1.21 4.04 13.63
C ILE A 75 -0.12 3.50 13.12
N LYS A 76 -1.13 4.36 13.06
CA LYS A 76 -2.46 4.02 12.54
C LYS A 76 -2.77 4.87 11.31
N ILE A 77 -3.31 4.24 10.28
CA ILE A 77 -3.76 4.91 9.06
C ILE A 77 -5.28 4.74 8.98
N TRP A 78 -5.98 5.86 8.88
CA TRP A 78 -7.43 5.93 8.81
C TRP A 78 -7.85 6.48 7.47
N HIS A 79 -9.02 6.05 7.00
CA HIS A 79 -9.72 6.68 5.90
C HIS A 79 -11.16 6.99 6.27
N PHE A 80 -11.52 8.26 6.12
CA PHE A 80 -12.86 8.75 6.30
C PHE A 80 -13.33 9.34 4.98
N PRO A 81 -14.20 8.64 4.22
CA PRO A 81 -15.01 9.24 3.18
C PRO A 81 -15.67 10.53 3.68
N GLU A 82 -15.92 11.47 2.79
CA GLU A 82 -16.32 12.83 3.16
C GLU A 82 -17.56 12.90 4.07
N ALA A 83 -18.53 12.00 3.87
CA ALA A 83 -19.74 11.93 4.70
C ALA A 83 -19.49 11.42 6.13
N ASP A 84 -18.33 10.84 6.38
CA ASP A 84 -17.98 10.12 7.61
C ASP A 84 -16.78 10.74 8.34
N ILE A 85 -16.35 11.93 7.91
CA ILE A 85 -15.32 12.70 8.60
C ILE A 85 -15.80 13.01 10.03
N PRO A 86 -15.06 12.57 11.07
CA PRO A 86 -15.41 12.84 12.47
C PRO A 86 -15.52 14.34 12.75
N SER A 87 -16.48 14.74 13.58
CA SER A 87 -16.75 16.17 13.85
C SER A 87 -15.59 16.88 14.53
N ASP A 88 -14.83 16.17 15.36
CA ASP A 88 -13.61 16.63 15.99
C ASP A 88 -12.48 16.87 14.97
N LEU A 89 -12.35 15.99 13.97
CA LEU A 89 -11.43 16.19 12.85
C LEU A 89 -11.84 17.39 11.98
N ALA A 90 -13.13 17.54 11.68
CA ALA A 90 -13.66 18.68 10.94
C ALA A 90 -13.49 20.02 11.69
N ALA A 91 -13.42 19.97 13.02
CA ALA A 91 -13.22 21.12 13.89
C ALA A 91 -11.74 21.42 14.22
N ASP A 92 -10.79 20.72 13.59
CA ASP A 92 -9.35 20.85 13.85
C ASP A 92 -8.94 20.54 15.31
N ASP A 93 -9.68 19.67 15.99
CA ASP A 93 -9.42 19.17 17.35
C ASP A 93 -9.48 17.63 17.39
N PRO A 94 -8.61 16.92 16.64
CA PRO A 94 -8.73 15.49 16.43
C PRO A 94 -8.53 14.68 17.73
N LYS A 95 -9.44 13.73 17.96
CA LYS A 95 -9.51 12.81 19.11
C LYS A 95 -9.63 11.36 18.63
N PRO A 96 -8.52 10.76 18.17
CA PRO A 96 -8.54 9.44 17.52
C PRO A 96 -9.11 8.30 18.38
N ALA A 97 -9.02 8.41 19.70
CA ALA A 97 -9.53 7.39 20.64
C ALA A 97 -11.04 7.12 20.49
N GLY A 98 -11.82 8.07 19.98
CA GLY A 98 -13.26 7.94 19.79
C GLY A 98 -13.72 7.60 18.37
N TRP A 99 -12.79 7.44 17.42
CA TRP A 99 -13.14 7.21 16.01
C TRP A 99 -13.67 5.79 15.77
N ASP A 100 -14.53 5.64 14.75
CA ASP A 100 -15.08 4.34 14.35
C ASP A 100 -13.96 3.43 13.82
N ALA A 101 -13.66 2.36 14.56
CA ALA A 101 -12.62 1.40 14.21
C ALA A 101 -12.77 0.79 12.80
N ARG A 102 -13.99 0.78 12.21
CA ARG A 102 -14.21 0.32 10.83
C ARG A 102 -13.56 1.22 9.77
N ARG A 103 -13.14 2.43 10.15
CA ARG A 103 -12.42 3.40 9.30
C ARG A 103 -10.90 3.22 9.36
N LEU A 104 -10.42 2.34 10.23
CA LEU A 104 -9.01 2.01 10.34
C LEU A 104 -8.61 1.15 9.12
N TRP A 105 -7.68 1.66 8.33
CA TRP A 105 -7.13 0.96 7.17
C TRP A 105 -5.87 0.19 7.49
N SER A 106 -5.04 0.69 8.40
CA SER A 106 -3.81 0.00 8.77
C SER A 106 -3.41 0.30 10.22
N TYR A 107 -2.84 -0.71 10.85
CA TYR A 107 -2.35 -0.66 12.23
C TYR A 107 -0.96 -1.30 12.31
N TYR A 108 0.02 -0.52 12.74
CA TYR A 108 1.40 -0.93 12.90
C TYR A 108 1.80 -0.77 14.37
N PRO A 109 1.83 -1.85 15.17
CA PRO A 109 2.32 -1.75 16.54
C PRO A 109 3.82 -1.45 16.54
N LEU A 110 4.23 -0.53 17.41
CA LEU A 110 5.62 -0.17 17.66
C LEU A 110 6.04 -0.76 19.02
N GLY A 111 7.27 -1.25 19.08
CA GLY A 111 7.79 -1.95 20.26
C GLY A 111 7.35 -3.42 20.35
N GLY A 112 7.86 -4.12 21.37
CA GLY A 112 7.80 -5.58 21.46
C GLY A 112 9.10 -6.25 20.97
N SER A 113 9.18 -7.58 21.04
CA SER A 113 10.41 -8.31 20.69
C SER A 113 10.73 -8.35 19.20
N SER A 114 9.74 -8.10 18.33
CA SER A 114 9.82 -8.27 16.88
C SER A 114 9.68 -6.98 16.07
N CYS A 115 9.31 -5.85 16.69
CA CYS A 115 9.09 -4.59 15.98
C CYS A 115 9.89 -3.46 16.63
N PRO A 116 10.58 -2.63 15.82
CA PRO A 116 11.37 -1.53 16.36
C PRO A 116 10.47 -0.52 17.06
N GLY A 117 10.97 0.06 18.15
CA GLY A 117 10.29 1.20 18.79
C GLY A 117 10.35 2.45 17.91
N LYS A 118 9.49 3.43 18.20
CA LYS A 118 9.42 4.71 17.47
C LYS A 118 10.76 5.41 17.28
N ALA A 119 11.68 5.28 18.24
CA ALA A 119 13.00 5.90 18.18
C ALA A 119 13.81 5.51 16.93
N SER A 120 13.58 4.31 16.39
CA SER A 120 14.23 3.83 15.17
C SER A 120 13.74 4.53 13.90
N LEU A 121 12.55 5.15 13.95
CA LEU A 121 11.97 5.85 12.80
C LEU A 121 12.47 7.29 12.72
N GLY A 122 12.70 7.95 13.85
CA GLY A 122 13.15 9.35 13.89
C GLY A 122 12.11 10.34 13.34
N ALA A 123 12.51 11.60 13.18
CA ALA A 123 11.64 12.64 12.63
C ALA A 123 11.39 12.39 11.13
N GLN A 124 10.12 12.43 10.71
CA GLN A 124 9.75 12.20 9.31
C GLN A 124 9.54 13.49 8.53
N ASN A 125 9.69 13.36 7.21
CA ASN A 125 9.25 14.36 6.25
C ASN A 125 8.01 13.84 5.51
N LEU A 126 7.02 14.72 5.31
CA LEU A 126 5.92 14.42 4.40
C LEU A 126 6.41 14.57 2.96
N VAL A 127 6.27 13.52 2.17
CA VAL A 127 6.66 13.50 0.76
C VAL A 127 5.45 13.13 -0.09
N LEU A 128 5.08 14.00 -1.03
CA LEU A 128 4.15 13.69 -2.11
C LEU A 128 4.96 13.53 -3.39
N ASN A 129 4.91 12.34 -3.98
CA ASN A 129 5.68 12.01 -5.17
C ASN A 129 4.84 11.15 -6.10
N MET A 130 4.98 11.40 -7.40
CA MET A 130 4.42 10.55 -8.44
C MET A 130 5.57 10.20 -9.39
N ALA A 131 6.01 8.94 -9.31
CA ALA A 131 7.05 8.40 -10.15
C ALA A 131 6.48 7.29 -11.02
N PHE A 132 7.08 7.08 -12.18
CA PHE A 132 6.66 6.09 -13.15
C PHE A 132 7.75 5.05 -13.34
N CYS A 133 7.34 3.81 -13.57
CA CYS A 133 8.23 2.67 -13.80
C CYS A 133 9.21 2.47 -12.61
N GLY A 134 10.50 2.78 -12.81
CA GLY A 134 11.51 2.55 -11.80
C GLY A 134 11.62 1.08 -11.39
N GLN A 135 12.23 0.84 -10.24
CA GLN A 135 12.47 -0.51 -9.74
C GLN A 135 11.17 -1.28 -9.47
N TRP A 136 10.11 -0.62 -9.00
CA TRP A 136 8.86 -1.29 -8.65
C TRP A 136 7.88 -1.33 -9.81
N ALA A 137 7.27 -0.21 -10.19
CA ALA A 137 6.25 -0.21 -11.24
C ALA A 137 6.78 -0.67 -12.61
N GLY A 138 8.08 -0.49 -12.89
CA GLY A 138 8.70 -0.94 -14.14
C GLY A 138 8.91 -2.46 -14.17
N ALA A 139 9.30 -3.06 -13.04
CA ALA A 139 9.40 -4.50 -12.89
C ALA A 139 8.01 -5.16 -13.01
N ASN A 140 7.03 -4.65 -12.27
CA ASN A 140 5.65 -5.14 -12.32
C ASN A 140 5.04 -5.00 -13.73
N TRP A 141 5.25 -3.86 -14.39
CA TRP A 141 4.76 -3.65 -15.76
C TRP A 141 5.27 -4.74 -16.70
N LYS A 142 6.57 -5.08 -16.60
CA LYS A 142 7.17 -6.14 -17.40
C LYS A 142 6.51 -7.48 -17.08
N GLU A 143 6.34 -7.82 -15.82
CA GLU A 143 5.71 -9.09 -15.40
C GLU A 143 4.26 -9.21 -15.89
N GLU A 144 3.48 -8.14 -15.81
CA GLU A 144 2.08 -8.10 -16.25
C GLU A 144 1.92 -8.12 -17.77
N HIS A 145 2.94 -7.73 -18.55
CA HIS A 145 2.83 -7.53 -20.01
C HIS A 145 3.80 -8.38 -20.85
N ASP A 146 4.70 -9.13 -20.22
CA ASP A 146 5.58 -10.12 -20.85
C ASP A 146 4.86 -11.49 -20.87
N ASP A 147 5.04 -12.27 -21.94
CA ASP A 147 4.53 -13.64 -22.05
C ASP A 147 5.61 -14.65 -22.46
N GLY A 148 6.88 -14.27 -22.29
CA GLY A 148 8.08 -15.04 -22.60
C GLY A 148 8.74 -15.73 -21.40
N ALA A 149 8.01 -15.95 -20.30
CA ALA A 149 8.47 -16.67 -19.11
C ALA A 149 7.74 -18.02 -18.92
N GLN A 150 8.38 -18.94 -18.18
CA GLN A 150 7.76 -20.20 -17.74
C GLN A 150 6.98 -19.92 -16.45
N PRO A 151 5.78 -20.51 -16.24
CA PRO A 151 4.93 -20.18 -15.12
C PRO A 151 5.61 -20.39 -13.76
N THR A 152 5.67 -19.32 -12.98
CA THR A 152 6.07 -19.31 -11.57
C THR A 152 4.87 -18.90 -10.71
N LEU A 153 4.93 -19.14 -9.40
CA LEU A 153 3.91 -18.68 -8.43
C LEU A 153 3.66 -17.16 -8.54
N HIS A 154 4.69 -16.41 -8.92
CA HIS A 154 4.63 -14.97 -9.19
C HIS A 154 3.67 -14.61 -10.33
N GLU A 155 3.65 -15.38 -11.42
CA GLU A 155 2.73 -15.16 -12.55
C GLU A 155 1.27 -15.49 -12.19
N GLU A 156 1.05 -16.52 -11.37
CA GLU A 156 -0.30 -16.84 -10.86
C GLU A 156 -0.82 -15.72 -9.94
N MET A 157 0.05 -15.16 -9.09
CA MET A 157 -0.28 -14.04 -8.20
C MET A 157 -0.45 -12.72 -8.96
N ALA A 158 0.40 -12.43 -9.95
CA ALA A 158 0.27 -11.26 -10.82
C ALA A 158 -1.04 -11.32 -11.64
N GLY A 159 -1.41 -12.49 -12.14
CA GLY A 159 -2.69 -12.73 -12.79
C GLY A 159 -3.91 -12.48 -11.88
N MET A 160 -3.81 -12.81 -10.58
CA MET A 160 -4.86 -12.51 -9.60
C MET A 160 -4.94 -11.03 -9.22
N LEU A 161 -3.82 -10.30 -9.21
CA LEU A 161 -3.76 -8.90 -8.77
C LEU A 161 -4.05 -7.91 -9.89
N PHE A 162 -3.62 -8.22 -11.10
CA PHE A 162 -3.59 -7.27 -12.21
C PHE A 162 -4.36 -7.75 -13.44
N GLY A 163 -4.84 -9.01 -13.46
CA GLY A 163 -5.60 -9.62 -14.55
C GLY A 163 -4.74 -10.42 -15.52
N GLU A 164 -5.36 -10.97 -16.59
CA GLU A 164 -4.62 -11.64 -17.67
C GLU A 164 -3.69 -10.64 -18.38
N SER A 165 -2.47 -11.07 -18.73
CA SER A 165 -1.54 -10.18 -19.42
C SER A 165 -2.10 -9.72 -20.76
N CYS A 166 -1.89 -8.45 -21.12
CA CYS A 166 -2.29 -7.89 -22.41
C CYS A 166 -1.75 -8.71 -23.60
N ALA A 167 -0.59 -9.34 -23.44
CA ALA A 167 0.03 -10.18 -24.44
C ALA A 167 -0.73 -11.51 -24.64
N SER A 168 -1.29 -12.07 -23.55
CA SER A 168 -2.17 -13.24 -23.60
C SER A 168 -3.54 -12.93 -24.22
N GLU A 169 -4.11 -11.76 -23.92
CA GLU A 169 -5.41 -11.29 -24.45
C GLU A 169 -5.34 -10.98 -25.96
N HIS A 170 -4.23 -10.39 -26.42
CA HIS A 170 -4.04 -9.97 -27.81
C HIS A 170 -3.25 -10.96 -28.70
N GLY A 171 -2.98 -12.17 -28.21
CA GLY A 171 -2.38 -13.24 -29.03
C GLY A 171 -0.89 -13.02 -29.37
N MET A 172 -0.15 -12.32 -28.50
CA MET A 172 1.26 -11.97 -28.64
C MET A 172 2.22 -13.01 -28.01
N ARG A 173 1.76 -14.26 -27.81
CA ARG A 173 2.48 -15.34 -27.08
C ARG A 173 3.94 -15.51 -27.52
N GLY A 174 4.87 -15.33 -26.57
CA GLY A 174 6.30 -15.64 -26.71
C GLY A 174 7.21 -14.42 -26.95
N HIS A 175 6.74 -13.21 -26.66
CA HIS A 175 7.47 -11.97 -26.81
C HIS A 175 7.96 -11.43 -25.46
N ARG A 176 9.28 -11.52 -25.24
CA ARG A 176 9.94 -10.83 -24.13
C ARG A 176 9.95 -9.32 -24.36
N LEU A 177 9.40 -8.56 -23.41
CA LEU A 177 9.47 -7.10 -23.46
C LEU A 177 10.91 -6.61 -23.21
N PRO A 178 11.35 -5.53 -23.89
CA PRO A 178 12.57 -4.81 -23.51
C PRO A 178 12.53 -4.34 -22.05
N GLU A 179 13.69 -4.25 -21.39
CA GLU A 179 13.77 -3.79 -19.99
C GLU A 179 13.21 -2.38 -19.77
N ASP A 180 13.15 -1.55 -20.81
CA ASP A 180 12.65 -0.18 -20.79
C ASP A 180 11.20 -0.04 -21.30
N ALA A 181 10.48 -1.13 -21.52
CA ALA A 181 9.13 -1.11 -22.12
C ALA A 181 8.12 -0.26 -21.35
N CYS A 182 8.18 -0.24 -20.01
CA CYS A 182 7.35 0.65 -19.20
C CYS A 182 7.65 2.12 -19.50
N THR A 183 8.93 2.47 -19.61
CA THR A 183 9.35 3.84 -19.92
C THR A 183 8.89 4.22 -21.33
N ALA A 184 9.04 3.31 -22.30
CA ALA A 184 8.55 3.50 -23.64
C ALA A 184 7.02 3.72 -23.68
N HIS A 185 6.25 2.98 -22.88
CA HIS A 185 4.81 3.20 -22.74
C HIS A 185 4.50 4.57 -22.16
N VAL A 186 5.13 4.96 -21.05
CA VAL A 186 4.89 6.27 -20.40
C VAL A 186 5.26 7.44 -21.33
N LEU A 187 6.23 7.24 -22.23
CA LEU A 187 6.65 8.22 -23.23
C LEU A 187 5.85 8.18 -24.54
N ASP A 188 4.98 7.18 -24.74
CA ASP A 188 4.05 7.16 -25.87
C ASP A 188 3.09 8.35 -25.78
N GLU A 189 2.80 8.99 -26.92
CA GLU A 189 2.00 10.22 -26.98
C GLU A 189 0.61 10.04 -26.34
N ALA A 190 -0.07 8.93 -26.61
CA ALA A 190 -1.42 8.70 -26.12
C ALA A 190 -1.43 8.39 -24.63
N ALA A 191 -0.49 7.55 -24.17
CA ALA A 191 -0.34 7.20 -22.77
C ALA A 191 0.09 8.41 -21.92
N SER A 192 1.10 9.16 -22.39
CA SER A 192 1.57 10.38 -21.74
C SER A 192 0.44 11.41 -21.61
N ALA A 193 -0.29 11.66 -22.70
CA ALA A 193 -1.44 12.58 -22.66
C ALA A 193 -2.55 12.10 -21.71
N HIS A 194 -2.75 10.78 -21.57
CA HIS A 194 -3.68 10.24 -20.58
C HIS A 194 -3.20 10.54 -19.14
N LEU A 195 -1.95 10.21 -18.84
CA LEU A 195 -1.35 10.42 -17.52
C LEU A 195 -1.37 11.91 -17.11
N GLU A 196 -1.09 12.83 -18.03
CA GLU A 196 -1.18 14.28 -17.76
C GLU A 196 -2.57 14.73 -17.28
N ARG A 197 -3.63 14.00 -17.65
CA ARG A 197 -5.01 14.33 -17.25
C ARG A 197 -5.50 13.56 -16.03
N THR A 198 -4.89 12.43 -15.70
CA THR A 198 -5.41 11.50 -14.67
C THR A 198 -4.47 11.31 -13.49
N ALA A 199 -3.18 11.60 -13.67
CA ALA A 199 -2.14 11.37 -12.67
C ALA A 199 -1.83 12.69 -11.93
N PHE A 200 -2.71 13.07 -10.99
CA PHE A 200 -2.52 14.25 -10.15
C PHE A 200 -3.03 14.02 -8.73
N PHE A 201 -2.50 14.79 -7.78
CA PHE A 201 -3.05 14.89 -6.43
C PHE A 201 -4.06 16.04 -6.36
N ASN A 202 -5.27 15.77 -5.89
CA ASN A 202 -6.29 16.78 -5.65
C ASN A 202 -6.51 16.97 -4.15
N LEU A 203 -5.63 17.72 -3.49
CA LEU A 203 -5.66 17.92 -2.05
C LEU A 203 -6.26 19.28 -1.71
N THR A 204 -7.24 19.30 -0.81
CA THR A 204 -7.79 20.55 -0.26
C THR A 204 -6.87 21.13 0.80
N HIS A 205 -6.41 20.29 1.74
CA HIS A 205 -5.58 20.69 2.87
C HIS A 205 -4.65 19.56 3.31
N ILE A 206 -3.51 19.95 3.91
CA ILE A 206 -2.66 19.09 4.72
C ILE A 206 -2.52 19.77 6.08
N LYS A 207 -2.92 19.07 7.14
CA LYS A 207 -2.87 19.58 8.51
C LYS A 207 -2.04 18.63 9.37
N ILE A 208 -1.23 19.20 10.25
CA ILE A 208 -0.39 18.45 11.20
C ILE A 208 -0.79 18.90 12.59
N PHE A 209 -1.12 17.93 13.44
CA PHE A 209 -1.51 18.15 14.82
C PHE A 209 -0.46 17.51 15.73
N THR A 210 -0.16 18.17 16.84
CA THR A 210 0.65 17.60 17.92
C THR A 210 -0.27 17.22 19.07
N PRO A 211 -0.05 16.09 19.76
CA PRO A 211 -0.79 15.77 20.98
C PRO A 211 -0.70 16.94 21.97
N VAL A 212 -1.82 17.30 22.58
CA VAL A 212 -1.82 18.21 23.73
C VAL A 212 -1.31 17.38 24.91
N GLU A 213 -0.16 17.73 25.46
CA GLU A 213 0.33 17.13 26.71
C GLU A 213 -0.72 17.37 27.80
N GLU A 214 -1.41 16.32 28.24
CA GLU A 214 -2.26 16.43 29.43
C GLU A 214 -1.36 16.69 30.64
N SER A 215 -1.38 17.92 31.15
CA SER A 215 -0.67 18.27 32.38
C SER A 215 -1.22 17.41 33.52
N SER A 216 -0.36 16.56 34.07
CA SER A 216 -0.60 15.76 35.27
C SER A 216 -0.65 16.61 36.54
#